data_AF-A0A9E3I6K7-F1
#
_entry.id   AF-A0A9E3I6K7-F1
#
_cell.length_a   1.000
_cell.length_b   1.000
_cell.length_c   1.000
_cell.angle_alpha   90.00
_cell.angle_beta   90.00
_cell.angle_gamma   90.00
#
_symmetry.space_group_name_H-M   'P 1'
#
loop_
_entity.id
_entity.type
_entity.pdbx_description
1 polymer ?
#
loop_
_entity_poly.entity_id
_entity_poly.type
_entity_poly.pdbx_seq_one_letter_code
_entity_poly.pdbx_strand_id
1 'polypeptide(L)' 'MTCRTNQKPTVKAELKVNGSEIELNNFVEKFISQTVIGMVKSLRGVGDVETVSLKVSKKVN' A
#
# COMPACT_ATOMS: atom_id res chain seq x y z
N MET A 1 6.45 18.33 -24.68
CA MET A 1 5.54 17.47 -23.89
C MET A 1 6.11 17.33 -22.48
N THR A 2 5.82 18.26 -21.58
CA THR A 2 6.24 18.16 -20.17
C THR A 2 5.03 17.80 -19.34
N CYS A 3 4.86 16.51 -19.05
CA CYS A 3 3.90 16.09 -18.04
C CYS A 3 4.42 16.57 -16.68
N ARG A 4 3.82 17.64 -16.17
CA ARG A 4 3.94 18.02 -14.76
C ARG A 4 3.02 17.12 -13.96
N THR A 5 3.52 15.96 -13.54
CA THR A 5 2.78 15.11 -12.61
C THR A 5 3.07 15.58 -11.18
N ASN A 6 2.53 16.75 -10.83
CA ASN A 6 2.51 17.25 -9.45
C ASN A 6 1.31 16.68 -8.67
N GLN A 7 0.98 15.41 -8.90
CA GLN A 7 -0.02 14.72 -8.09
C GLN A 7 0.73 14.05 -6.95
N LYS A 8 0.79 14.74 -5.79
CA LYS A 8 1.07 14.07 -4.52
C LYS A 8 0.07 12.91 -4.42
N PRO A 9 0.49 11.64 -4.41
CA PRO A 9 -0.42 10.57 -4.09
C PRO A 9 -0.88 10.79 -2.65
N THR A 10 -2.17 10.98 -2.43
CA THR A 10 -2.81 11.02 -1.11
C THR A 10 -2.93 9.62 -0.52
N VAL A 11 -2.04 8.70 -0.90
CA VAL A 11 -2.06 7.32 -0.46
C VAL A 11 -1.00 7.19 0.63
N LYS A 12 -1.47 6.90 1.84
CA LYS A 12 -0.63 6.60 2.99
C LYS A 12 -0.60 5.10 3.23
N ALA A 13 0.54 4.59 3.66
CA ALA A 13 0.68 3.22 4.13
C ALA A 13 1.18 3.23 5.58
N GLU A 14 0.54 2.41 6.41
CA GLU A 14 0.96 2.14 7.78
C GLU A 14 1.43 0.68 7.86
N LEU A 15 2.62 0.46 8.41
CA LEU A 15 3.18 -0.87 8.56
C LEU A 15 3.32 -1.23 10.04
N LYS A 16 2.67 -2.34 10.43
CA LYS A 16 2.85 -2.95 11.75
C LYS A 16 3.55 -4.28 11.63
N VAL A 17 4.70 -4.40 12.27
CA VAL A 17 5.49 -5.64 12.35
C VAL A 17 5.44 -6.15 13.78
N ASN A 18 4.88 -7.34 13.98
CA ASN A 18 4.72 -7.95 15.31
C ASN A 18 3.99 -7.03 16.32
N GLY A 19 3.03 -6.24 15.86
CA GLY A 19 2.28 -5.28 16.68
C GLY A 19 2.96 -3.92 16.87
N SER A 20 4.23 -3.78 16.49
CA SER A 20 4.96 -2.50 16.53
C SER A 20 4.79 -1.72 15.25
N GLU A 21 4.44 -0.44 15.36
CA GLU A 21 4.37 0.48 14.23
C GLU A 21 5.77 0.87 13.75
N ILE A 22 5.99 0.78 12.45
CA ILE A 22 7.28 1.06 11.82
C ILE A 22 7.15 2.32 10.98
N GLU A 23 8.00 3.31 11.25
CA GLU A 23 8.05 4.53 10.44
C GLU A 23 8.56 4.20 9.03
N LEU A 24 7.80 4.60 8.02
CA LEU A 24 8.13 4.37 6.63
C LEU A 24 8.76 5.63 6.02
N ASN A 25 9.78 5.43 5.19
CA ASN A 25 10.27 6.51 4.33
C ASN A 25 9.41 6.62 3.05
N ASN A 26 9.57 7.75 2.35
CA ASN A 26 8.83 8.07 1.12
C ASN A 26 8.90 6.99 0.03
N PHE A 27 10.03 6.27 -0.08
CA PHE A 27 10.18 5.23 -1.08
C PHE A 27 9.35 3.99 -0.69
N VAL A 28 9.50 3.52 0.54
CA VAL A 28 8.80 2.33 1.04
C VAL A 28 7.29 2.55 1.10
N GLU A 29 6.84 3.73 1.57
CA GLU A 29 5.42 4.09 1.60
C GLU A 29 4.80 4.04 0.19
N LYS A 30 5.47 4.62 -0.81
CA LYS A 30 5.01 4.59 -2.20
C LYS A 30 5.02 3.19 -2.79
N PHE A 31 6.09 2.43 -2.55
CA PHE A 31 6.24 1.07 -3.05
C PHE A 31 5.10 0.18 -2.55
N ILE A 32 4.89 0.12 -1.23
CA ILE A 32 3.84 -0.70 -0.63
C ILE A 32 2.46 -0.27 -1.15
N SER A 33 2.16 1.02 -1.10
CA SER A 33 0.87 1.58 -1.53
C SER A 33 0.55 1.22 -2.98
N GLN A 34 1.50 1.40 -3.91
CA GLN A 34 1.27 1.11 -5.33
C GLN A 34 1.12 -0.37 -5.61
N THR A 35 1.94 -1.22 -4.97
CA THR A 35 1.85 -2.67 -5.12
C THR A 35 0.52 -3.21 -4.60
N VAL A 36 0.09 -2.78 -3.41
CA VAL A 36 -1.17 -3.23 -2.80
C VAL A 36 -2.37 -2.76 -3.63
N ILE A 37 -2.40 -1.49 -4.07
CA ILE A 37 -3.47 -0.99 -4.94
C ILE A 37 -3.51 -1.77 -6.26
N GLY A 38 -2.34 -2.01 -6.89
CA GLY A 38 -2.26 -2.81 -8.12
C GLY A 38 -2.78 -4.22 -7.93
N MET A 39 -2.45 -4.86 -6.81
CA MET A 39 -2.94 -6.19 -6.44
C MET A 39 -4.46 -6.19 -6.30
N VAL A 40 -5.03 -5.26 -5.52
CA VAL A 40 -6.48 -5.23 -5.25
C VAL A 40 -7.28 -4.87 -6.51
N LYS A 41 -6.78 -3.97 -7.36
CA LYS A 41 -7.40 -3.65 -8.67
C LYS A 41 -7.54 -4.84 -9.61
N SER A 42 -6.74 -5.89 -9.42
CA SER A 42 -6.81 -7.11 -10.23
C SER A 42 -7.89 -8.09 -9.74
N LEU A 43 -8.44 -7.88 -8.54
CA LEU A 43 -9.46 -8.75 -7.96
C LEU A 43 -10.82 -8.49 -8.60
N ARG A 44 -11.58 -9.57 -8.84
CA ARG A 44 -12.96 -9.50 -9.33
C ARG A 44 -13.93 -9.52 -8.15
N GLY A 45 -15.06 -8.82 -8.26
CA GLY A 45 -16.13 -8.84 -7.26
C GLY A 45 -15.91 -7.91 -6.06
N VAL A 46 -14.85 -7.11 -6.07
CA VAL A 46 -14.67 -5.96 -5.16
C VAL A 46 -15.12 -4.69 -5.87
N GLY A 47 -15.91 -3.86 -5.18
CA GLY A 47 -16.34 -2.55 -5.66
C GLY A 47 -15.22 -1.52 -5.58
N ASP A 48 -15.57 -0.25 -5.42
CA ASP A 48 -14.60 0.82 -5.23
C ASP A 48 -13.73 0.60 -3.98
N VAL A 49 -12.42 0.74 -4.15
CA VAL A 49 -11.44 0.42 -3.12
C VAL A 49 -11.06 1.70 -2.37
N GLU A 50 -11.64 1.90 -1.19
CA GLU A 50 -11.33 3.03 -0.32
C GLU A 50 -10.22 2.72 0.69
N THR A 51 -10.23 1.52 1.28
CA THR A 51 -9.27 1.08 2.31
C THR A 51 -8.93 -0.39 2.12
N VAL A 52 -7.64 -0.73 2.28
CA VAL A 52 -7.13 -2.11 2.18
C VAL A 52 -6.43 -2.48 3.48
N SER A 53 -6.87 -3.56 4.12
CA SER A 53 -6.18 -4.16 5.26
C SER A 53 -5.54 -5.48 4.83
N LEU A 54 -4.21 -5.57 4.88
CA LEU A 54 -3.46 -6.78 4.53
C LEU A 54 -2.74 -7.32 5.77
N LYS A 55 -2.97 -8.60 6.09
CA LYS A 55 -2.24 -9.31 7.16
C LYS A 55 -1.49 -10.48 6.56
N VAL A 56 -0.18 -10.48 6.74
CA VAL A 56 0.70 -11.59 6.34
C VAL A 56 1.21 -12.28 7.60
N SER A 57 1.19 -13.60 7.63
CA SER A 57 1.69 -14.40 8.76
C SER A 57 2.61 -15.49 8.23
N LYS A 58 3.82 -15.57 8.79
CA LYS A 58 4.81 -16.61 8.46
C LYS A 58 4.91 -17.56 9.65
N LYS A 59 4.74 -18.86 9.42
CA LYS A 59 5.01 -19.89 10.43
C LYS A 59 6.53 -20.06 10.53
N VAL A 60 7.12 -19.77 11.68
CA VAL A 60 8.52 -20.11 11.97
C VAL A 60 8.53 -21.57 12.40
N ASN A 61 9.30 -22.39 11.69
CA ASN A 61 9.46 -23.82 11.93
C ASN A 61 10.84 -24.10 12.51
#